data_AF-A0A7C7ET72-F1
#
_entry.id   AF-A0A7C7ET72-F1
#
_cell.length_a   1.000
_cell.length_b   1.000
_cell.length_c   1.000
_cell.angle_alpha   90.00
_cell.angle_beta   90.00
_cell.angle_gamma   90.00
#
_symmetry.space_group_name_H-M   'P 1'
#
loop_
_entity.id
_entity.type
_entity.pdbx_description
1 polymer ?
#
loop_
_entity_poly.entity_id
_entity_poly.type
_entity_poly.pdbx_seq_one_letter_code
_entity_poly.pdbx_strand_id
1 'polypeptide(L)'
;MKIRDYQPSDKATLILRLTECQIRKTPANAEYASMIGYDGSDLIDVKIWALTDEIKSQLKNGEIYELSGVMKDYQGKMQFNVKELRLVGDDEVDKSVFYATAKMTEAELKDAIEAYVGKIENDIIRTTVATALARYADYYTHPAAVMMHHNYISGLAYHTYSMLRISDAYLAHYLFLNKDLVYGGIILHDIGKLVELSDAKSMEYTKKGQFLGHIAIASNILHSVATELGYEDTEEVLMLQHIILSHHGLLEYGSPKEPATAEALLVFLLDFADSRLAALEKEMENTEKGEYTNFISALDRKSFYKPKI
;
A
#
# COMPACT_ATOMS: atom_id res chain seq x y z
N MET A 1 -16.57 -14.88 -17.32
CA MET A 1 -17.72 -13.96 -17.38
C MET A 1 -17.48 -12.87 -16.37
N LYS A 2 -17.79 -11.64 -16.73
CA LYS A 2 -17.61 -10.42 -15.94
C LYS A 2 -18.95 -9.94 -15.41
N ILE A 3 -18.95 -9.07 -14.41
CA ILE A 3 -20.17 -8.48 -13.81
C ILE A 3 -21.06 -7.88 -14.90
N ARG A 4 -20.48 -7.14 -15.85
CA ARG A 4 -21.17 -6.49 -16.96
C ARG A 4 -21.89 -7.45 -17.92
N ASP A 5 -21.58 -8.74 -17.88
CA ASP A 5 -22.18 -9.73 -18.78
C ASP A 5 -23.56 -10.21 -18.30
N TYR A 6 -24.00 -9.79 -17.11
CA TYR A 6 -25.23 -10.25 -16.47
C TYR A 6 -26.32 -9.17 -16.37
N GLN A 7 -27.57 -9.62 -16.35
CA GLN A 7 -28.78 -8.82 -16.19
C GLN A 7 -29.51 -9.16 -14.88
N PRO A 8 -30.47 -8.31 -14.42
CA PRO A 8 -31.26 -8.63 -13.25
C PRO A 8 -31.99 -9.97 -13.38
N SER A 9 -31.99 -10.76 -12.31
CA SER A 9 -32.53 -12.12 -12.20
C SER A 9 -31.67 -13.25 -12.77
N ASP A 10 -30.55 -12.95 -13.41
CA ASP A 10 -29.64 -13.99 -13.89
C ASP A 10 -29.02 -14.76 -12.72
N LYS A 11 -28.87 -16.08 -12.90
CA LYS A 11 -28.00 -16.88 -12.04
C LYS A 11 -26.56 -16.65 -12.49
N ALA A 12 -25.70 -16.30 -11.55
CA ALA A 12 -24.31 -16.00 -11.83
C ALA A 12 -23.40 -16.81 -10.91
N THR A 13 -22.27 -17.24 -11.47
CA THR A 13 -21.10 -17.72 -10.73
C THR A 13 -19.95 -16.82 -11.13
N LEU A 14 -19.45 -16.04 -10.16
CA LEU A 14 -18.44 -15.02 -10.36
C LEU A 14 -17.29 -15.24 -9.39
N ILE A 15 -16.07 -15.01 -9.85
CA ILE A 15 -14.90 -14.90 -8.98
C ILE A 15 -14.72 -13.42 -8.68
N LEU A 16 -14.82 -13.02 -7.42
CA LEU A 16 -14.75 -11.62 -6.98
C LEU A 16 -13.80 -11.48 -5.80
N ARG A 17 -13.00 -10.42 -5.79
CA ARG A 17 -12.39 -9.92 -4.56
C ARG A 17 -13.46 -9.20 -3.74
N LEU A 18 -13.62 -9.57 -2.49
CA LEU A 18 -14.59 -8.94 -1.58
C LEU A 18 -13.91 -7.92 -0.69
N THR A 19 -14.38 -6.67 -0.71
CA THR A 19 -13.93 -5.59 0.17
C THR A 19 -15.08 -5.02 0.99
N GLU A 20 -14.78 -4.23 2.02
CA GLU A 20 -15.78 -3.62 2.91
C GLU A 20 -16.72 -4.64 3.56
N CYS A 21 -16.19 -5.80 3.96
CA CYS A 21 -16.96 -6.87 4.60
C CYS A 21 -17.61 -6.39 5.91
N GLN A 22 -18.91 -6.09 5.88
CA GLN A 22 -19.67 -5.61 7.03
C GLN A 22 -20.82 -6.55 7.37
N ILE A 23 -20.94 -6.90 8.64
CA ILE A 23 -22.10 -7.61 9.17
C ILE A 23 -23.11 -6.59 9.64
N ARG A 24 -24.29 -6.63 9.02
CA ARG A 24 -25.39 -5.70 9.29
C ARG A 24 -26.61 -6.48 9.76
N LYS A 25 -27.55 -5.77 10.38
CA LYS A 25 -28.81 -6.33 10.84
C LYS A 25 -29.97 -5.73 10.07
N THR A 26 -30.92 -6.57 9.69
CA THR A 26 -32.21 -6.12 9.15
C THR A 26 -33.07 -5.52 10.27
N PRO A 27 -34.15 -4.79 9.93
CA PRO A 27 -35.13 -4.33 10.92
C PRO A 27 -35.75 -5.47 11.76
N ALA A 28 -35.79 -6.69 11.20
CA ALA A 28 -36.21 -7.91 11.91
C ALA A 28 -35.09 -8.56 12.74
N ASN A 29 -33.98 -7.85 12.96
CA ASN A 29 -32.80 -8.27 13.72
C ASN A 29 -32.05 -9.50 13.17
N ALA A 30 -32.35 -9.94 11.94
CA ALA A 30 -31.58 -10.98 11.24
C ALA A 30 -30.27 -10.39 10.69
N GLU A 31 -29.15 -11.09 10.91
CA GLU A 31 -27.82 -10.70 10.40
C GLU A 31 -27.69 -11.02 8.90
N TYR A 32 -26.97 -10.16 8.17
CA TYR A 32 -26.56 -10.38 6.79
C TYR A 32 -25.19 -9.76 6.55
N ALA A 33 -24.44 -10.29 5.59
CA ALA A 33 -23.18 -9.69 5.15
C ALA A 33 -23.41 -8.76 3.96
N SER A 34 -22.74 -7.60 4.00
CA SER A 34 -22.71 -6.58 2.97
C SER A 34 -21.27 -6.31 2.59
N MET A 35 -20.93 -6.45 1.31
CA MET A 35 -19.57 -6.25 0.79
C MET A 35 -19.64 -5.56 -0.57
N ILE A 36 -18.48 -5.12 -1.06
CA ILE A 36 -18.27 -4.73 -2.45
C ILE A 36 -17.46 -5.84 -3.12
N GLY A 37 -17.92 -6.33 -4.26
CA GLY A 37 -17.23 -7.31 -5.09
C GLY A 37 -16.55 -6.65 -6.27
N TYR A 38 -15.30 -7.00 -6.54
CA TYR A 38 -14.53 -6.53 -7.69
C TYR A 38 -14.12 -7.72 -8.56
N ASP A 39 -14.42 -7.67 -9.86
CA ASP A 39 -14.08 -8.74 -10.82
C ASP A 39 -12.77 -8.49 -11.60
N GLY A 40 -12.06 -7.42 -11.26
CA GLY A 40 -10.90 -6.93 -12.01
C GLY A 40 -11.18 -5.83 -13.03
N SER A 41 -12.44 -5.42 -13.16
CA SER A 41 -12.85 -4.32 -14.03
C SER A 41 -14.01 -3.52 -13.45
N ASP A 42 -15.02 -4.21 -12.91
CA ASP A 42 -16.27 -3.62 -12.44
C ASP A 42 -16.46 -3.91 -10.95
N LEU A 43 -17.20 -3.02 -10.28
CA LEU A 43 -17.61 -3.16 -8.89
C LEU A 43 -19.10 -3.52 -8.81
N ILE A 44 -19.48 -4.35 -7.86
CA ILE A 44 -20.88 -4.69 -7.57
C ILE A 44 -21.14 -4.78 -6.06
N ASP A 45 -22.32 -4.35 -5.63
CA ASP A 45 -22.80 -4.61 -4.27
C ASP A 45 -23.06 -6.11 -4.08
N VAL A 46 -22.44 -6.75 -3.09
CA VAL A 46 -22.63 -8.17 -2.78
C VAL A 46 -23.35 -8.32 -1.45
N LYS A 47 -24.41 -9.14 -1.41
CA LYS A 47 -25.17 -9.45 -0.19
C LYS A 47 -25.28 -10.94 0.05
N ILE A 48 -25.03 -11.36 1.29
CA ILE A 48 -25.34 -12.71 1.78
C ILE A 48 -26.41 -12.56 2.87
N TRP A 49 -27.66 -12.86 2.51
CA TRP A 49 -28.80 -12.73 3.40
C TRP A 49 -28.93 -13.87 4.41
N ALA A 50 -28.60 -15.10 3.99
CA ALA A 50 -28.58 -16.27 4.85
C ALA A 50 -27.18 -16.45 5.44
N LEU A 51 -26.81 -15.57 6.37
CA LEU A 51 -25.49 -15.59 7.00
C LEU A 51 -25.45 -16.65 8.11
N THR A 52 -24.76 -17.77 7.88
CA THR A 52 -24.45 -18.77 8.92
C THR A 52 -23.13 -18.43 9.61
N ASP A 53 -22.91 -18.98 10.81
CA ASP A 53 -21.64 -18.80 11.52
C ASP A 53 -20.44 -19.34 10.72
N GLU A 54 -20.65 -20.40 9.94
CA GLU A 54 -19.65 -20.96 9.04
C GLU A 54 -19.25 -19.96 7.96
N ILE A 55 -20.23 -19.39 7.23
CA ILE A 55 -19.96 -18.36 6.21
C ILE A 55 -19.29 -17.14 6.85
N LYS A 56 -19.79 -16.69 8.00
CA LYS A 56 -19.26 -15.55 8.75
C LYS A 56 -17.79 -15.76 9.14
N SER A 57 -17.40 -16.98 9.49
CA SER A 57 -16.00 -17.31 9.83
C SER A 57 -15.07 -17.35 8.61
N GLN A 58 -15.61 -17.57 7.42
CA GLN A 58 -14.85 -17.63 6.17
C GLN A 58 -14.66 -16.26 5.52
N LEU A 59 -15.55 -15.30 5.79
CA LEU A 59 -15.49 -13.96 5.21
C LEU A 59 -14.33 -13.16 5.77
N LYS A 60 -13.39 -12.83 4.89
CA LYS A 60 -12.22 -12.00 5.17
C LYS A 60 -12.18 -10.88 4.15
N ASN A 61 -11.93 -9.68 4.65
CA ASN A 61 -11.80 -8.50 3.81
C ASN A 61 -10.57 -8.64 2.90
N GLY A 62 -10.75 -8.36 1.62
CA GLY A 62 -9.70 -8.37 0.62
C GLY A 62 -9.39 -9.73 -0.02
N GLU A 63 -10.04 -10.81 0.40
CA GLU A 63 -9.87 -12.15 -0.18
C GLU A 63 -10.72 -12.36 -1.44
N ILE A 64 -10.31 -13.33 -2.26
CA ILE A 64 -11.00 -13.71 -3.50
C ILE A 64 -11.90 -14.90 -3.24
N TYR A 65 -13.15 -14.81 -3.69
CA TYR A 65 -14.14 -15.86 -3.54
C TYR A 65 -14.79 -16.18 -4.88
N GLU A 66 -15.06 -17.46 -5.10
CA GLU A 66 -16.00 -17.92 -6.09
C GLU A 66 -17.38 -17.89 -5.45
N LEU A 67 -18.27 -17.10 -6.03
CA LEU A 67 -19.57 -16.78 -5.49
C LEU A 67 -20.65 -17.22 -6.47
N SER A 68 -21.61 -18.01 -5.98
CA SER A 68 -22.77 -18.43 -6.76
C SER A 68 -24.05 -17.86 -6.18
N GLY A 69 -24.88 -17.28 -7.03
CA GLY A 69 -26.04 -16.52 -6.59
C GLY A 69 -26.94 -16.03 -7.72
N VAL A 70 -27.70 -14.98 -7.42
CA VAL A 70 -28.64 -14.36 -8.36
C VAL A 70 -28.43 -12.84 -8.38
N MET A 71 -28.35 -12.26 -9.58
CA MET A 71 -28.31 -10.81 -9.77
C MET A 71 -29.68 -10.20 -9.46
N LYS A 72 -29.71 -9.05 -8.80
CA LYS A 72 -30.94 -8.33 -8.47
C LYS A 72 -30.78 -6.85 -8.77
N ASP A 73 -31.84 -6.26 -9.29
CA ASP A 73 -32.01 -4.81 -9.23
C ASP A 73 -32.55 -4.44 -7.85
N TYR A 74 -31.87 -3.52 -7.18
CA TYR A 74 -32.37 -2.88 -5.97
C TYR A 74 -32.26 -1.37 -6.11
N GLN A 75 -33.42 -0.71 -6.24
CA GLN A 75 -33.52 0.75 -6.40
C GLN A 75 -32.70 1.29 -7.59
N GLY A 76 -32.65 0.54 -8.69
CA GLY A 76 -31.92 0.92 -9.90
C GLY A 76 -30.41 0.66 -9.83
N LYS A 77 -29.93 -0.04 -8.79
CA LYS A 77 -28.54 -0.52 -8.69
C LYS A 77 -28.50 -2.04 -8.75
N MET A 78 -27.59 -2.57 -9.55
CA MET A 78 -27.34 -4.02 -9.60
C MET A 78 -26.67 -4.48 -8.30
N GLN A 79 -27.17 -5.59 -7.77
CA GLN A 79 -26.66 -6.26 -6.58
C GLN A 79 -26.55 -7.75 -6.83
N PHE A 80 -25.49 -8.37 -6.32
CA PHE A 80 -25.32 -9.81 -6.37
C PHE A 80 -25.73 -10.45 -5.04
N ASN A 81 -26.84 -11.18 -5.06
CA ASN A 81 -27.32 -11.94 -3.90
C ASN A 81 -26.71 -13.33 -3.92
N VAL A 82 -25.72 -13.54 -3.06
CA VAL A 82 -24.94 -14.76 -2.98
C VAL A 82 -25.64 -15.79 -2.10
N LYS A 83 -25.61 -17.05 -2.55
CA LYS A 83 -26.11 -18.22 -1.81
C LYS A 83 -24.97 -19.10 -1.34
N GLU A 84 -23.95 -19.27 -2.18
CA GLU A 84 -22.80 -20.12 -1.92
C GLU A 84 -21.53 -19.30 -2.17
N LEU A 85 -20.54 -19.48 -1.29
CA LEU A 85 -19.21 -18.91 -1.43
C LEU A 85 -18.17 -20.00 -1.21
N ARG A 86 -17.05 -19.86 -1.91
CA ARG A 86 -15.86 -20.67 -1.70
C ARG A 86 -14.65 -19.76 -1.76
N LEU A 87 -13.78 -19.82 -0.76
CA LEU A 87 -12.49 -19.14 -0.81
C LEU A 87 -11.67 -19.72 -1.97
N VAL A 88 -11.15 -18.84 -2.81
CA VAL A 88 -10.31 -19.21 -3.95
C VAL A 88 -8.86 -19.24 -3.46
N GLY A 89 -8.17 -20.36 -3.69
CA GLY A 89 -6.75 -20.49 -3.36
C GLY A 89 -5.89 -19.57 -4.22
N ASP A 90 -4.74 -19.18 -3.68
CA ASP A 90 -3.83 -18.23 -4.32
C ASP A 90 -3.31 -18.68 -5.70
N ASP A 91 -3.27 -19.99 -5.95
CA ASP A 91 -2.79 -20.60 -7.20
C ASP A 91 -3.92 -20.83 -8.23
N GLU A 92 -5.19 -20.61 -7.86
CA GLU A 92 -6.34 -20.84 -8.75
C GLU A 92 -6.58 -19.68 -9.72
N VAL A 93 -6.07 -18.48 -9.40
CA VAL A 93 -6.35 -17.26 -10.15
C VAL A 93 -5.13 -16.35 -10.26
N ASP A 94 -5.06 -15.60 -11.36
CA ASP A 94 -4.12 -14.49 -11.47
C ASP A 94 -4.56 -13.32 -10.58
N LYS A 95 -3.85 -13.15 -9.46
CA LYS A 95 -4.11 -12.06 -8.49
C LYS A 95 -4.02 -10.66 -9.12
N SER A 96 -3.21 -10.46 -10.16
CA SER A 96 -3.06 -9.16 -10.81
C SER A 96 -4.37 -8.65 -11.42
N VAL A 97 -5.32 -9.55 -11.69
CA VAL A 97 -6.66 -9.19 -12.15
C VAL A 97 -7.44 -8.49 -11.03
N PHE A 98 -7.30 -8.92 -9.78
CA PHE A 98 -8.18 -8.53 -8.66
C PHE A 98 -7.56 -7.49 -7.71
N TYR A 99 -6.24 -7.35 -7.75
CA TYR A 99 -5.49 -6.35 -7.00
C TYR A 99 -4.84 -5.39 -7.98
N ALA A 100 -4.91 -4.09 -7.69
CA ALA A 100 -3.98 -3.17 -8.31
C ALA A 100 -2.55 -3.61 -7.94
N THR A 101 -1.64 -3.51 -8.89
CA THR A 101 -0.22 -3.87 -8.76
C THR A 101 0.64 -2.67 -9.16
N ALA A 102 1.88 -2.66 -8.70
CA ALA A 102 2.86 -1.68 -9.15
C ALA A 102 3.12 -1.78 -10.67
N LYS A 103 3.69 -0.72 -11.26
CA LYS A 103 4.09 -0.68 -12.68
C LYS A 103 5.26 -1.63 -13.00
N MET A 104 5.83 -2.28 -11.98
CA MET A 104 6.95 -3.22 -12.05
C MET A 104 6.61 -4.46 -11.24
N THR A 105 7.12 -5.61 -11.67
CA THR A 105 6.96 -6.88 -10.96
C THR A 105 7.78 -6.90 -9.66
N GLU A 106 7.43 -7.78 -8.73
CA GLU A 106 8.18 -8.01 -7.49
C GLU A 106 9.67 -8.30 -7.77
N ALA A 107 9.95 -9.16 -8.75
CA ALA A 107 11.31 -9.53 -9.13
C ALA A 107 12.10 -8.32 -9.66
N GLU A 108 11.51 -7.52 -10.55
CA GLU A 108 12.16 -6.31 -11.07
C GLU A 108 12.43 -5.28 -9.97
N LEU A 109 11.48 -5.09 -9.04
CA LEU A 109 11.64 -4.18 -7.91
C LEU A 109 12.74 -4.65 -6.95
N LYS A 110 12.77 -5.95 -6.67
CA LYS A 110 13.81 -6.56 -5.85
C LYS A 110 15.19 -6.36 -6.45
N ASP A 111 15.38 -6.77 -7.71
CA ASP A 111 16.67 -6.61 -8.39
C ASP A 111 17.10 -5.13 -8.43
N ALA A 112 16.17 -4.22 -8.67
CA ALA A 112 16.46 -2.80 -8.76
C ALA A 112 16.84 -2.18 -7.41
N ILE A 113 16.13 -2.53 -6.33
CA ILE A 113 16.45 -2.05 -4.97
C ILE A 113 17.76 -2.67 -4.47
N GLU A 114 17.97 -3.97 -4.68
CA GLU A 114 19.23 -4.65 -4.32
C GLU A 114 20.42 -4.05 -5.06
N ALA A 115 20.24 -3.61 -6.32
CA ALA A 115 21.27 -2.86 -7.02
C ALA A 115 21.61 -1.53 -6.34
N TYR A 116 20.65 -0.82 -5.72
CA TYR A 116 20.93 0.37 -4.91
C TYR A 116 21.62 0.03 -3.59
N VAL A 117 21.25 -1.07 -2.93
CA VAL A 117 21.98 -1.57 -1.75
C VAL A 117 23.45 -1.81 -2.10
N GLY A 118 23.73 -2.37 -3.29
CA GLY A 118 25.09 -2.57 -3.80
C GLY A 118 25.88 -1.29 -4.09
N LYS A 119 25.21 -0.13 -4.25
CA LYS A 119 25.86 1.19 -4.43
C LYS A 119 26.30 1.84 -3.13
N ILE A 120 25.86 1.32 -1.98
CA ILE A 120 26.20 1.83 -0.64
C ILE A 120 27.65 1.42 -0.31
N GLU A 121 28.54 2.38 -0.12
CA GLU A 121 29.96 2.13 0.11
C GLU A 121 30.28 1.87 1.58
N ASN A 122 29.62 2.60 2.50
CA ASN A 122 29.75 2.40 3.94
C ASN A 122 29.22 1.02 4.37
N ASP A 123 30.11 0.20 4.94
CA ASP A 123 29.83 -1.19 5.30
C ASP A 123 28.77 -1.32 6.40
N ILE A 124 28.73 -0.40 7.38
CA ILE A 124 27.75 -0.42 8.48
C ILE A 124 26.36 -0.16 7.91
N ILE A 125 26.20 0.88 7.08
CA ILE A 125 24.93 1.20 6.42
C ILE A 125 24.49 0.03 5.53
N ARG A 126 25.37 -0.44 4.63
CA ARG A 126 25.03 -1.51 3.68
C ARG A 126 24.60 -2.78 4.39
N THR A 127 25.34 -3.20 5.42
CA THR A 127 25.04 -4.42 6.18
C THR A 127 23.74 -4.28 6.97
N THR A 128 23.50 -3.12 7.58
CA THR A 128 22.27 -2.83 8.31
C THR A 128 21.05 -2.88 7.38
N VAL A 129 21.13 -2.20 6.23
CA VAL A 129 20.05 -2.18 5.22
C VAL A 129 19.77 -3.58 4.68
N ALA A 130 20.81 -4.30 4.25
CA ALA A 130 20.65 -5.64 3.70
C ALA A 130 20.06 -6.62 4.73
N THR A 131 20.49 -6.54 6.00
CA THR A 131 19.97 -7.38 7.08
C THR A 131 18.51 -7.08 7.40
N ALA A 132 18.13 -5.80 7.38
CA ALA A 132 16.74 -5.39 7.58
C ALA A 132 15.84 -5.90 6.44
N LEU A 133 16.24 -5.76 5.18
CA LEU A 133 15.48 -6.29 4.04
C LEU A 133 15.36 -7.82 4.07
N ALA A 134 16.45 -8.53 4.38
CA ALA A 134 16.44 -10.00 4.46
C ALA A 134 15.50 -10.53 5.55
N ARG A 135 15.24 -9.74 6.61
CA ARG A 135 14.30 -10.08 7.69
C ARG A 135 12.83 -10.00 7.25
N TYR A 136 12.53 -9.19 6.25
CA TYR A 136 11.17 -8.90 5.79
C TYR A 136 11.03 -9.19 4.29
N ALA A 137 10.93 -10.47 3.95
CA ALA A 137 10.78 -10.91 2.56
C ALA A 137 9.53 -10.31 1.87
N ASP A 138 8.50 -10.00 2.66
CA ASP A 138 7.26 -9.39 2.21
C ASP A 138 7.41 -7.91 1.82
N TYR A 139 8.53 -7.25 2.11
CA TYR A 139 8.84 -5.88 1.69
C TYR A 139 8.49 -5.59 0.22
N TYR A 140 8.82 -6.53 -0.67
CA TYR A 140 8.62 -6.38 -2.12
C TYR A 140 7.19 -6.61 -2.59
N THR A 141 6.31 -7.13 -1.74
CA THR A 141 4.89 -7.39 -2.07
C THR A 141 3.93 -6.54 -1.26
N HIS A 142 4.40 -5.89 -0.20
CA HIS A 142 3.59 -5.13 0.74
C HIS A 142 3.06 -3.82 0.14
N PRO A 143 1.83 -3.40 0.49
CA PRO A 143 1.29 -2.10 0.08
C PRO A 143 1.96 -0.95 0.85
N ALA A 144 2.01 0.24 0.25
CA ALA A 144 2.56 1.42 0.93
C ALA A 144 1.54 2.12 1.84
N ALA A 145 0.23 1.89 1.64
CA ALA A 145 -0.82 2.54 2.40
C ALA A 145 -2.15 1.77 2.33
N VAL A 146 -3.04 2.05 3.29
CA VAL A 146 -4.42 1.51 3.32
C VAL A 146 -5.34 2.26 2.35
N MET A 147 -5.32 3.59 2.38
CA MET A 147 -6.21 4.44 1.56
C MET A 147 -5.48 5.50 0.73
N MET A 148 -4.16 5.64 0.90
CA MET A 148 -3.35 6.65 0.21
C MET A 148 -2.55 6.04 -0.96
N HIS A 149 -1.79 6.87 -1.67
CA HIS A 149 -0.92 6.50 -2.81
C HIS A 149 -0.19 5.15 -2.62
N HIS A 150 -0.02 4.41 -3.71
CA HIS A 150 0.56 3.06 -3.73
C HIS A 150 -0.11 2.03 -2.81
N ASN A 151 -1.44 2.10 -2.63
CA ASN A 151 -2.25 1.08 -1.93
C ASN A 151 -2.48 -0.19 -2.78
N TYR A 152 -1.43 -0.69 -3.40
CA TYR A 152 -1.44 -1.84 -4.28
C TYR A 152 -0.33 -2.82 -3.93
N ILE A 153 -0.42 -4.05 -4.45
CA ILE A 153 0.64 -5.05 -4.28
C ILE A 153 1.96 -4.48 -4.80
N SER A 154 3.02 -4.66 -4.02
CA SER A 154 4.36 -4.09 -4.26
C SER A 154 4.42 -2.56 -4.21
N GLY A 155 3.42 -1.91 -3.64
CA GLY A 155 3.35 -0.46 -3.52
C GLY A 155 4.49 0.14 -2.69
N LEU A 156 4.87 -0.50 -1.59
CA LEU A 156 5.97 -0.04 -0.73
C LEU A 156 7.29 -0.04 -1.50
N ALA A 157 7.66 -1.17 -2.11
CA ALA A 157 8.89 -1.27 -2.88
C ALA A 157 8.90 -0.35 -4.11
N TYR A 158 7.76 -0.17 -4.80
CA TYR A 158 7.67 0.75 -5.92
C TYR A 158 7.88 2.21 -5.51
N HIS A 159 7.29 2.63 -4.39
CA HIS A 159 7.50 3.95 -3.78
C HIS A 159 8.98 4.17 -3.44
N THR A 160 9.60 3.23 -2.71
CA THR A 160 11.03 3.26 -2.39
C THR A 160 11.89 3.37 -3.65
N TYR A 161 11.61 2.56 -4.68
CA TYR A 161 12.37 2.59 -5.93
C TYR A 161 12.20 3.91 -6.70
N SER A 162 11.00 4.49 -6.70
CA SER A 162 10.74 5.82 -7.28
C SER A 162 11.60 6.89 -6.62
N MET A 163 11.63 6.92 -5.28
CA MET A 163 12.48 7.84 -4.51
C MET A 163 13.96 7.63 -4.80
N LEU A 164 14.44 6.38 -4.82
CA LEU A 164 15.84 6.06 -5.13
C LEU A 164 16.25 6.60 -6.51
N ARG A 165 15.43 6.38 -7.53
CA ARG A 165 15.69 6.90 -8.88
C ARG A 165 15.75 8.42 -8.94
N ILE A 166 14.83 9.10 -8.26
CA ILE A 166 14.81 10.57 -8.23
C ILE A 166 16.01 11.09 -7.43
N SER A 167 16.40 10.40 -6.35
CA SER A 167 17.53 10.78 -5.52
C SER A 167 18.85 10.86 -6.29
N ASP A 168 19.05 10.02 -7.33
CA ASP A 168 20.26 10.06 -8.16
C ASP A 168 20.47 11.43 -8.83
N ALA A 169 19.39 12.10 -9.26
CA ALA A 169 19.49 13.44 -9.83
C ALA A 169 19.90 14.47 -8.78
N TYR A 170 19.32 14.39 -7.58
CA TYR A 170 19.70 15.29 -6.47
C TYR A 170 21.14 15.07 -6.03
N LEU A 171 21.59 13.82 -5.92
CA LEU A 171 22.96 13.46 -5.53
C LEU A 171 23.99 13.89 -6.58
N ALA A 172 23.63 13.89 -7.88
CA ALA A 172 24.49 14.41 -8.93
C ALA A 172 24.65 15.94 -8.89
N HIS A 173 23.64 16.66 -8.39
CA HIS A 173 23.64 18.12 -8.31
C HIS A 173 24.18 18.66 -6.98
N TYR A 174 23.85 18.02 -5.86
CA TYR A 174 24.17 18.46 -4.52
C TYR A 174 25.21 17.54 -3.89
N LEU A 175 26.47 17.74 -4.28
CA LEU A 175 27.61 16.88 -3.90
C LEU A 175 27.95 16.86 -2.40
N PHE A 176 27.35 17.74 -1.59
CA PHE A 176 27.52 17.73 -0.14
C PHE A 176 26.68 16.67 0.57
N LEU A 177 25.71 16.07 -0.13
CA LEU A 177 24.87 15.01 0.40
C LEU A 177 25.65 13.69 0.48
N ASN A 178 25.50 13.00 1.61
CA ASN A 178 25.98 11.64 1.75
C ASN A 178 25.05 10.65 1.04
N LYS A 179 25.51 10.13 -0.11
CA LYS A 179 24.80 9.14 -0.93
C LYS A 179 24.33 7.91 -0.14
N ASP A 180 25.18 7.38 0.73
CA ASP A 180 24.93 6.13 1.45
C ASP A 180 23.80 6.30 2.48
N LEU A 181 23.79 7.43 3.20
CA LEU A 181 22.71 7.81 4.11
C LEU A 181 21.39 8.08 3.37
N VAL A 182 21.43 8.72 2.20
CA VAL A 182 20.23 8.93 1.38
C VAL A 182 19.65 7.59 0.93
N TYR A 183 20.45 6.71 0.31
CA TYR A 183 19.94 5.41 -0.14
C TYR A 183 19.46 4.53 1.02
N GLY A 184 20.25 4.41 2.09
CA GLY A 184 19.86 3.62 3.26
C GLY A 184 18.62 4.19 3.94
N GLY A 185 18.53 5.52 4.06
CA GLY A 185 17.37 6.22 4.59
C GLY A 185 16.10 5.97 3.78
N ILE A 186 16.17 6.10 2.44
CA ILE A 186 15.04 5.84 1.55
C ILE A 186 14.57 4.38 1.66
N ILE A 187 15.48 3.42 1.70
CA ILE A 187 15.11 1.99 1.77
C ILE A 187 14.42 1.66 3.10
N LEU A 188 14.83 2.29 4.20
CA LEU A 188 14.38 1.94 5.54
C LEU A 188 13.23 2.79 6.09
N HIS A 189 12.99 4.00 5.57
CA HIS A 189 12.07 4.98 6.18
C HIS A 189 10.68 4.40 6.52
N ASP A 190 10.16 3.58 5.61
CA ASP A 190 8.82 3.01 5.67
C ASP A 190 8.77 1.51 6.01
N ILE A 191 9.91 0.90 6.38
CA ILE A 191 9.97 -0.55 6.67
C ILE A 191 9.01 -0.96 7.81
N GLY A 192 8.63 -0.02 8.67
CA GLY A 192 7.65 -0.23 9.74
C GLY A 192 6.25 -0.55 9.23
N LYS A 193 5.92 -0.24 7.97
CA LYS A 193 4.61 -0.55 7.36
C LYS A 193 4.31 -2.04 7.33
N LEU A 194 5.34 -2.87 7.19
CA LEU A 194 5.28 -4.34 7.24
C LEU A 194 4.72 -4.90 8.56
N VAL A 195 4.73 -4.10 9.61
CA VAL A 195 4.18 -4.44 10.93
C VAL A 195 2.97 -3.57 11.26
N GLU A 196 2.91 -2.35 10.73
CA GLU A 196 1.78 -1.44 10.91
C GLU A 196 0.51 -1.97 10.24
N LEU A 197 0.66 -2.49 9.02
CA LEU A 197 -0.41 -2.99 8.19
C LEU A 197 -0.40 -4.52 8.14
N SER A 198 -1.57 -5.11 7.99
CA SER A 198 -1.73 -6.52 7.65
C SER A 198 -1.31 -6.76 6.20
N ASP A 199 -1.43 -8.00 5.74
CA ASP A 199 -1.02 -8.39 4.40
C ASP A 199 -1.63 -7.53 3.27
N ALA A 200 -1.02 -7.64 2.08
CA ALA A 200 -1.44 -6.93 0.88
C ALA A 200 -2.89 -7.22 0.45
N LYS A 201 -3.53 -8.25 1.01
CA LYS A 201 -4.91 -8.58 0.70
C LYS A 201 -5.87 -7.71 1.52
N SER A 202 -5.68 -7.73 2.84
CA SER A 202 -6.60 -7.15 3.82
C SER A 202 -6.38 -5.65 4.05
N MET A 203 -5.13 -5.16 3.98
CA MET A 203 -4.78 -3.74 4.16
C MET A 203 -5.39 -3.12 5.44
N GLU A 204 -5.44 -3.87 6.53
CA GLU A 204 -5.99 -3.42 7.81
C GLU A 204 -4.85 -3.05 8.77
N TYR A 205 -5.07 -2.07 9.64
CA TYR A 205 -4.09 -1.76 10.68
C TYR A 205 -3.99 -2.89 11.70
N THR A 206 -2.78 -3.36 11.97
CA THR A 206 -2.54 -4.30 13.07
C THR A 206 -2.71 -3.58 14.41
N LYS A 207 -2.96 -4.34 15.49
CA LYS A 207 -3.01 -3.76 16.85
C LYS A 207 -1.75 -2.96 17.17
N LYS A 208 -0.57 -3.49 16.80
CA LYS A 208 0.71 -2.80 17.02
C LYS A 208 0.82 -1.54 16.17
N GLY A 209 0.38 -1.60 14.92
CA GLY A 209 0.30 -0.44 14.02
C GLY A 209 -0.57 0.68 14.57
N GLN A 210 -1.77 0.36 15.04
CA GLN A 210 -2.68 1.34 15.64
C GLN A 210 -2.09 2.08 16.85
N PHE A 211 -1.28 1.40 17.67
CA PHE A 211 -0.71 2.00 18.88
C PHE A 211 0.61 2.75 18.63
N LEU A 212 1.44 2.29 17.70
CA LEU A 212 2.81 2.81 17.55
C LEU A 212 3.02 3.64 16.27
N GLY A 213 2.33 3.29 15.18
CA GLY A 213 2.60 3.82 13.84
C GLY A 213 3.90 3.28 13.23
N HIS A 214 3.99 3.30 11.89
CA HIS A 214 5.14 2.75 11.16
C HIS A 214 6.45 3.46 11.48
N ILE A 215 6.45 4.78 11.73
CA ILE A 215 7.70 5.53 12.01
C ILE A 215 8.41 4.98 13.25
N ALA A 216 7.67 4.84 14.36
CA ALA A 216 8.23 4.29 15.60
C ALA A 216 8.61 2.81 15.43
N ILE A 217 7.81 2.05 14.66
CA ILE A 217 8.11 0.64 14.39
C ILE A 217 9.38 0.50 13.54
N ALA A 218 9.55 1.31 12.49
CA ALA A 218 10.73 1.35 11.63
C ALA A 218 11.99 1.66 12.44
N SER A 219 11.92 2.67 13.32
CA SER A 219 13.04 3.01 14.22
C SER A 219 13.40 1.86 15.16
N ASN A 220 12.40 1.11 15.66
CA ASN A 220 12.63 -0.07 16.50
C ASN A 220 13.23 -1.24 15.72
N ILE A 221 12.79 -1.46 14.48
CA ILE A 221 13.35 -2.47 13.58
C ILE A 221 14.82 -2.16 13.31
N LEU A 222 15.13 -0.92 12.95
CA LEU A 222 16.50 -0.47 12.72
C LEU A 222 17.38 -0.68 13.97
N HIS A 223 16.90 -0.25 15.15
CA HIS A 223 17.65 -0.43 16.39
C HIS A 223 17.91 -1.91 16.69
N SER A 224 16.89 -2.78 16.56
CA SER A 224 17.06 -4.23 16.77
C SER A 224 18.10 -4.83 15.83
N VAL A 225 18.04 -4.49 14.54
CA VAL A 225 19.02 -4.97 13.55
C VAL A 225 20.42 -4.46 13.89
N ALA A 226 20.55 -3.18 14.25
CA ALA A 226 21.83 -2.59 14.63
C ALA A 226 22.43 -3.26 15.86
N THR A 227 21.64 -3.51 16.92
CA THR A 227 22.10 -4.20 18.13
C THR A 227 22.58 -5.62 17.85
N GLU A 228 21.88 -6.36 16.98
CA GLU A 228 22.30 -7.71 16.60
C GLU A 228 23.64 -7.71 15.85
N LEU A 229 23.94 -6.63 15.11
CA LEU A 229 25.19 -6.44 14.39
C LEU A 229 26.29 -5.79 15.23
N GLY A 230 25.98 -5.29 16.44
CA GLY A 230 26.90 -4.53 17.29
C GLY A 230 27.16 -3.11 16.79
N TYR A 231 26.20 -2.50 16.09
CA TYR A 231 26.28 -1.16 15.48
C TYR A 231 25.40 -0.11 16.17
N GLU A 232 24.71 -0.44 17.26
CA GLU A 232 23.72 0.40 17.90
C GLU A 232 24.23 1.79 18.33
N ASP A 233 25.51 1.91 18.66
CA ASP A 233 26.16 3.15 19.11
C ASP A 233 26.92 3.88 17.98
N THR A 234 26.80 3.41 16.73
CA THR A 234 27.46 4.03 15.57
C THR A 234 26.74 5.29 15.10
N GLU A 235 27.49 6.24 14.54
CA GLU A 235 26.91 7.47 13.99
C GLU A 235 26.00 7.17 12.78
N GLU A 236 26.36 6.19 11.96
CA GLU A 236 25.56 5.76 10.81
C GLU A 236 24.16 5.32 11.22
N VAL A 237 24.05 4.49 12.26
CA VAL A 237 22.75 4.02 12.77
C VAL A 237 21.97 5.18 13.37
N LEU A 238 22.62 6.08 14.12
CA LEU A 238 21.97 7.27 14.65
C LEU A 238 21.41 8.16 13.53
N MET A 239 22.17 8.37 12.44
CA MET A 239 21.75 9.17 11.30
C MET A 239 20.58 8.51 10.55
N LEU A 240 20.63 7.20 10.32
CA LEU A 240 19.50 6.45 9.73
C LEU A 240 18.25 6.53 10.62
N GLN A 241 18.38 6.38 11.94
CA GLN A 241 17.27 6.55 12.86
C GLN A 241 16.69 7.96 12.79
N HIS A 242 17.52 8.99 12.71
CA HIS A 242 17.05 10.36 12.56
C HIS A 242 16.30 10.58 11.24
N ILE A 243 16.79 10.04 10.13
CA ILE A 243 16.09 10.07 8.84
C ILE A 243 14.70 9.41 8.99
N ILE A 244 14.63 8.20 9.55
CA ILE A 244 13.35 7.52 9.80
C ILE A 244 12.43 8.38 10.68
N LEU A 245 12.92 8.90 11.80
CA LEU A 245 12.10 9.68 12.75
C LEU A 245 11.67 11.06 12.22
N SER A 246 12.23 11.52 11.11
CA SER A 246 11.98 12.85 10.56
C SER A 246 11.47 12.88 9.12
N HIS A 247 11.29 11.73 8.46
CA HIS A 247 10.96 11.69 7.04
C HIS A 247 9.58 12.27 6.69
N HIS A 248 8.64 12.40 7.64
CA HIS A 248 7.39 13.14 7.43
C HIS A 248 7.57 14.67 7.45
N GLY A 249 8.77 15.17 7.77
CA GLY A 249 9.15 16.58 7.65
C GLY A 249 8.67 17.47 8.79
N LEU A 250 7.35 17.61 8.93
CA LEU A 250 6.74 18.54 9.89
C LEU A 250 6.05 17.78 11.03
N LEU A 251 6.07 18.36 12.23
CA LEU A 251 5.38 17.79 13.39
C LEU A 251 3.86 17.66 13.14
N GLU A 252 3.27 18.57 12.38
CA GLU A 252 1.85 18.54 11.99
C GLU A 252 1.50 17.38 11.04
N TYR A 253 2.48 16.82 10.34
CA TYR A 253 2.32 15.62 9.50
C TYR A 253 2.53 14.32 10.30
N GLY A 254 2.60 14.41 11.62
CA GLY A 254 2.80 13.27 12.50
C GLY A 254 4.27 12.84 12.62
N SER A 255 5.21 13.65 12.14
CA SER A 255 6.64 13.37 12.29
C SER A 255 7.07 13.51 13.75
N PRO A 256 7.75 12.52 14.36
CA PRO A 256 8.30 12.65 15.71
C PRO A 256 9.34 13.78 15.84
N LYS A 257 10.10 14.05 14.77
CA LYS A 257 11.11 15.09 14.67
C LYS A 257 11.08 15.77 13.30
N GLU A 258 11.63 16.97 13.23
CA GLU A 258 11.87 17.66 11.95
C GLU A 258 13.25 17.28 11.41
N PRO A 259 13.45 17.26 10.08
CA PRO A 259 14.75 17.02 9.48
C PRO A 259 15.80 17.99 10.01
N ALA A 260 16.94 17.43 10.43
CA ALA A 260 18.04 18.19 11.02
C ALA A 260 19.40 17.91 10.33
N THR A 261 19.38 17.06 9.32
CA THR A 261 20.50 16.79 8.41
C THR A 261 20.02 17.02 6.98
N ALA A 262 20.96 17.23 6.06
CA ALA A 262 20.63 17.45 4.67
C ALA A 262 20.02 16.21 4.01
N GLU A 263 20.48 15.03 4.42
CA GLU A 263 20.00 13.73 3.96
C GLU A 263 18.56 13.51 4.43
N ALA A 264 18.26 13.77 5.70
CA ALA A 264 16.90 13.68 6.23
C ALA A 264 15.96 14.66 5.51
N LEU A 265 16.43 15.89 5.23
CA LEU A 265 15.65 16.88 4.50
C LEU A 265 15.34 16.40 3.08
N LEU A 266 16.34 15.84 2.38
CA LEU A 266 16.12 15.29 1.05
C LEU A 266 15.14 14.12 1.07
N VAL A 267 15.30 13.17 2.00
CA VAL A 267 14.39 12.01 2.10
C VAL A 267 12.94 12.46 2.33
N PHE A 268 12.72 13.43 3.22
CA PHE A 268 11.40 14.05 3.39
C PHE A 268 10.87 14.66 2.09
N LEU A 269 11.67 15.46 1.39
CA LEU A 269 11.23 16.11 0.14
C LEU A 269 10.88 15.09 -0.94
N LEU A 270 11.64 13.99 -1.04
CA LEU A 270 11.38 12.92 -1.98
C LEU A 270 10.09 12.16 -1.65
N ASP A 271 9.88 11.79 -0.38
CA ASP A 271 8.67 11.10 0.07
C ASP A 271 7.43 11.98 -0.12
N PHE A 272 7.52 13.24 0.31
CA PHE A 272 6.45 14.22 0.13
C PHE A 272 6.11 14.43 -1.35
N ALA A 273 7.12 14.56 -2.22
CA ALA A 273 6.88 14.75 -3.65
C ALA A 273 6.25 13.52 -4.30
N ASP A 274 6.83 12.32 -4.07
CA ASP A 274 6.36 11.07 -4.65
C ASP A 274 4.92 10.77 -4.23
N SER A 275 4.62 10.90 -2.93
CA SER A 275 3.28 10.64 -2.40
C SER A 275 2.18 11.51 -3.00
N ARG A 276 2.47 12.79 -3.26
CA ARG A 276 1.50 13.71 -3.85
C ARG A 276 1.39 13.56 -5.36
N LEU A 277 2.52 13.35 -6.05
CA LEU A 277 2.52 13.19 -7.50
C LEU A 277 1.92 11.85 -7.92
N ALA A 278 2.13 10.77 -7.18
CA ALA A 278 1.48 9.48 -7.44
C ALA A 278 -0.05 9.56 -7.26
N ALA A 279 -0.53 10.28 -6.24
CA ALA A 279 -1.96 10.53 -6.06
C ALA A 279 -2.55 11.38 -7.21
N LEU A 280 -1.80 12.38 -7.68
CA LEU A 280 -2.20 13.22 -8.81
C LEU A 280 -2.18 12.47 -10.15
N GLU A 281 -1.17 11.63 -10.39
CA GLU A 281 -1.03 10.82 -11.60
C GLU A 281 -2.30 9.97 -11.82
N LYS A 282 -2.75 9.27 -10.78
CA LYS A 282 -3.96 8.43 -10.82
C LYS A 282 -5.21 9.22 -11.23
N GLU A 283 -5.41 10.42 -10.70
CA GLU A 283 -6.56 11.26 -11.05
C GLU A 283 -6.42 11.87 -12.45
N MET A 284 -5.20 12.24 -12.84
CA MET A 284 -4.90 12.77 -14.17
C MET A 284 -5.13 11.74 -15.28
N GLU A 285 -4.84 10.46 -15.05
CA GLU A 285 -5.13 9.38 -16.00
C GLU A 285 -6.63 9.27 -16.30
N ASN A 286 -7.49 9.54 -15.32
CA ASN A 286 -8.95 9.47 -15.43
C ASN A 286 -9.61 10.79 -15.85
N THR A 287 -8.83 11.86 -16.03
CA THR A 287 -9.34 13.19 -16.39
C THR A 287 -9.14 13.45 -17.89
N GLU A 288 -10.14 13.99 -18.57
CA GLU A 288 -10.01 14.38 -19.98
C GLU A 288 -9.13 15.63 -20.14
N LYS A 289 -8.47 15.74 -21.30
CA LYS A 289 -7.70 16.94 -21.62
C LYS A 289 -8.62 18.15 -21.72
N GLY A 290 -8.30 19.19 -20.97
CA GLY A 290 -9.09 20.41 -20.90
C GLY A 290 -10.11 20.45 -19.76
N GLU A 291 -10.09 19.46 -18.87
CA GLU A 291 -10.95 19.38 -17.69
C GLU A 291 -10.15 19.41 -16.38
N TYR A 292 -10.87 19.48 -15.26
CA TYR A 292 -10.31 19.40 -13.92
C TYR A 292 -10.46 18.00 -13.35
N THR A 293 -9.45 17.56 -12.59
CA THR A 293 -9.55 16.36 -11.76
C THR A 293 -10.62 16.51 -10.68
N ASN A 294 -11.07 15.39 -10.11
CA ASN A 294 -11.75 15.41 -8.83
C ASN A 294 -10.83 15.94 -7.72
N PHE A 295 -11.42 16.23 -6.55
CA PHE A 295 -10.65 16.68 -5.39
C PHE A 295 -9.73 15.60 -4.86
N ILE A 296 -8.46 15.94 -4.66
CA ILE A 296 -7.43 15.00 -4.23
C ILE A 296 -7.14 15.21 -2.75
N SER A 297 -7.52 14.25 -1.89
CA SER A 297 -7.35 14.37 -0.43
C SER A 297 -5.89 14.59 -0.01
N ALA A 298 -4.95 13.99 -0.74
CA ALA A 298 -3.53 14.17 -0.52
C ALA A 298 -3.05 15.60 -0.79
N LEU A 299 -3.74 16.37 -1.62
CA LEU A 299 -3.34 17.73 -2.03
C LEU A 299 -4.32 18.77 -1.46
N ASP A 300 -4.65 18.66 -0.17
CA ASP A 300 -5.58 19.55 0.53
C ASP A 300 -6.95 19.65 -0.15
N ARG A 301 -7.41 18.54 -0.74
CA ARG A 301 -8.66 18.47 -1.53
C ARG A 301 -8.69 19.49 -2.66
N LYS A 302 -7.56 19.76 -3.30
CA LYS A 302 -7.50 20.59 -4.52
C LYS A 302 -7.84 19.77 -5.75
N SER A 303 -8.36 20.46 -6.76
CA SER A 303 -8.52 19.97 -8.13
C SER A 303 -7.42 20.56 -9.02
N PHE A 304 -6.97 19.79 -10.00
CA PHE A 304 -5.91 20.20 -10.92
C PHE A 304 -6.44 20.18 -12.35
N TYR A 305 -6.04 21.16 -13.15
CA TYR A 305 -6.42 21.24 -14.55
C TYR A 305 -5.50 20.36 -15.40
N LYS A 306 -6.05 19.52 -16.28
CA LYS A 306 -5.29 18.77 -17.27
C LYS A 306 -5.17 19.59 -18.56
N PRO A 307 -3.98 20.11 -18.91
CA PRO A 307 -3.84 20.95 -20.09
C PRO A 307 -4.22 20.22 -21.39
N LYS A 308 -4.70 20.98 -22.38
CA LYS A 308 -5.01 20.43 -23.72
C LYS A 308 -3.75 20.13 -24.55
N ILE A 309 -2.63 20.75 -24.20
CA ILE A 309 -1.34 20.55 -24.85
C ILE A 309 -0.76 19.16 -24.59
#